data_AF-A0AAC8QHS3-F1
#
_entry.id   AF-A0AAC8QHS3-F1
#
_cell.length_a   1.000
_cell.length_b   1.000
_cell.length_c   1.000
_cell.angle_alpha   90.00
_cell.angle_beta   90.00
_cell.angle_gamma   90.00
#
_symmetry.space_group_name_H-M   'P 1'
#
loop_
_entity.id
_entity.type
_entity.pdbx_description
1 polymer ?
#
loop_
_entity_poly.entity_id
_entity_poly.type
_entity_poly.pdbx_seq_one_letter_code
_entity_poly.pdbx_strand_id
1 'polypeptide(L)'
;MRALPRVLLLTATLLLAPGCRKITDTFFVVNAETEEICKSQRSIGFPAAGPDTRTLVYTFEFPLGQIGADMPEGRLETDFRLKLFQLDVTGDSADLGGLEYAKVSLRRVGAEEVIRTLLEFRQPSQAFSPTQLSLRGVEAASVAQLAREDRLELVFETQGTLPDRAWTADILACAGLRTEVHYFNFIF
;
A
#
# COMPACT_ATOMS: atom_id res chain seq x y z
N MET A 1 -16.71 4.28 -38.55
CA MET A 1 -17.25 4.06 -37.20
C MET A 1 -16.63 5.09 -36.27
N ARG A 2 -17.46 5.81 -35.51
CA ARG A 2 -17.11 6.90 -34.58
C ARG A 2 -16.79 6.33 -33.19
N ALA A 3 -15.85 6.95 -32.47
CA ALA A 3 -15.90 7.28 -31.03
C ALA A 3 -14.56 7.98 -30.65
N LEU A 4 -14.48 9.31 -30.78
CA LEU A 4 -14.62 10.34 -29.72
C LEU A 4 -13.43 10.41 -28.74
N PRO A 5 -12.83 11.61 -28.53
CA PRO A 5 -11.58 11.77 -27.80
C PRO A 5 -11.79 11.83 -26.28
N ARG A 6 -10.78 11.38 -25.53
CA ARG A 6 -10.61 11.60 -24.09
C ARG A 6 -10.73 13.08 -23.77
N VAL A 7 -11.84 13.49 -23.15
CA VAL A 7 -12.00 14.83 -22.59
C VAL A 7 -11.59 14.75 -21.11
N LEU A 8 -10.34 15.15 -20.83
CA LEU A 8 -9.91 15.59 -19.51
C LEU A 8 -10.58 16.95 -19.25
N LEU A 9 -11.67 16.95 -18.48
CA LEU A 9 -12.28 18.19 -18.00
C LEU A 9 -11.44 18.74 -16.84
N LEU A 10 -10.42 19.52 -17.18
CA LEU A 10 -9.78 20.47 -16.26
C LEU A 10 -10.74 21.66 -16.06
N THR A 11 -11.60 21.58 -15.05
CA THR A 11 -12.38 22.74 -14.62
C THR A 11 -11.51 23.67 -13.78
N ALA A 12 -10.85 24.63 -14.44
CA ALA A 12 -10.21 25.77 -13.82
C ALA A 12 -11.24 26.92 -13.73
N THR A 13 -11.86 27.11 -12.57
CA THR A 13 -12.78 28.22 -12.32
C THR A 13 -11.99 29.50 -12.04
N LEU A 14 -11.87 30.38 -13.04
CA LEU A 14 -11.34 31.73 -12.89
C LEU A 14 -12.46 32.70 -12.49
N LEU A 15 -12.51 33.11 -11.22
CA LEU A 15 -13.34 34.21 -10.74
C LEU A 15 -12.69 35.54 -11.13
N LEU A 16 -13.19 36.18 -12.18
CA LEU A 16 -12.82 37.54 -12.59
C LEU A 16 -13.70 38.57 -11.86
N ALA A 17 -13.20 39.10 -10.73
CA ALA A 17 -13.71 40.32 -10.11
C ALA A 17 -12.55 41.31 -9.92
N PRO A 18 -12.62 42.55 -10.46
CA PRO A 18 -11.55 43.53 -10.33
C PRO A 18 -11.74 44.29 -9.01
N GLY A 19 -11.07 43.85 -7.94
CA GLY A 19 -11.00 44.63 -6.71
C GLY A 19 -10.86 43.82 -5.44
N CYS A 20 -9.64 43.36 -5.16
CA CYS A 20 -9.10 43.19 -3.80
C CYS A 20 -7.58 43.00 -3.89
N ARG A 21 -6.83 44.04 -3.51
CA ARG A 21 -5.38 43.98 -3.25
C ARG A 21 -5.14 43.05 -2.06
N LYS A 22 -4.18 42.12 -2.20
CA LYS A 22 -3.78 40.99 -1.33
C LYS A 22 -4.46 39.65 -1.63
N ILE A 23 -4.03 39.04 -2.73
CA ILE A 23 -3.98 37.56 -2.85
C ILE A 23 -2.55 37.19 -3.26
N THR A 24 -1.56 37.73 -2.55
CA THR A 24 -0.22 37.14 -2.50
C THR A 24 -0.30 36.05 -1.46
N ASP A 25 -0.73 34.87 -1.90
CA ASP A 25 -0.61 33.54 -1.28
C ASP A 25 -1.64 32.65 -1.99
N THR A 26 -1.47 32.48 -3.31
CA THR A 26 -2.32 31.56 -4.07
C THR A 26 -1.83 30.14 -3.80
N PHE A 27 -2.39 29.51 -2.76
CA PHE A 27 -2.22 28.08 -2.50
C PHE A 27 -3.00 27.32 -3.57
N PHE A 28 -2.29 26.73 -4.52
CA PHE A 28 -2.89 25.73 -5.39
C PHE A 28 -2.57 24.35 -4.83
N VAL A 29 -3.59 23.51 -4.71
CA VAL A 29 -3.46 22.12 -4.27
C VAL A 29 -3.96 21.24 -5.40
N VAL A 30 -3.11 20.36 -5.90
CA VAL A 30 -3.48 19.35 -6.89
C VAL A 30 -3.57 18.00 -6.19
N ASN A 31 -4.75 17.39 -6.23
CA ASN A 31 -5.01 16.07 -5.67
C ASN A 31 -5.09 15.04 -6.79
N ALA A 32 -4.34 13.94 -6.65
CA ALA A 32 -4.43 12.75 -7.48
C ALA A 32 -4.67 11.54 -6.58
N GLU A 33 -5.77 10.83 -6.78
CA GLU A 33 -6.07 9.59 -6.09
C GLU A 33 -6.20 8.49 -7.14
N THR A 34 -5.60 7.32 -6.88
CA THR A 34 -5.82 6.16 -7.74
C THR A 34 -6.96 5.31 -7.26
N GLU A 35 -7.61 4.66 -8.23
CA GLU A 35 -8.45 3.52 -7.94
C GLU A 35 -7.66 2.46 -7.15
N GLU A 36 -8.38 1.67 -6.36
CA GLU A 36 -7.80 0.59 -5.59
C GLU A 36 -7.12 -0.42 -6.51
N ILE A 37 -5.82 -0.64 -6.28
CA ILE A 37 -5.02 -1.62 -7.02
C ILE A 37 -4.98 -2.88 -6.18
N CYS A 38 -5.35 -4.01 -6.77
CA CYS A 38 -5.21 -5.32 -6.15
C CYS A 38 -4.18 -6.15 -6.94
N LYS A 39 -3.24 -6.77 -6.22
CA LYS A 39 -2.28 -7.73 -6.79
C LYS A 39 -2.38 -9.04 -6.02
N SER A 40 -2.42 -10.14 -6.76
CA SER A 40 -2.35 -11.49 -6.21
C SER A 40 -1.09 -12.20 -6.67
N GLN A 41 -0.58 -13.08 -5.81
CA GLN A 41 0.47 -14.04 -6.14
C GLN A 41 0.05 -15.40 -5.63
N ARG A 42 0.06 -16.39 -6.52
CA ARG A 42 -0.48 -17.73 -6.24
C ARG A 42 0.62 -18.75 -6.05
N SER A 43 0.29 -19.82 -5.35
CA SER A 43 1.13 -21.01 -5.19
C SER A 43 2.52 -20.69 -4.62
N ILE A 44 2.57 -19.78 -3.65
CA ILE A 44 3.80 -19.42 -2.94
C ILE A 44 4.15 -20.58 -2.01
N GLY A 45 5.34 -21.15 -2.17
CA GLY A 45 5.84 -22.22 -1.33
C GLY A 45 6.51 -21.69 -0.07
N PHE A 46 6.11 -22.22 1.07
CA PHE A 46 6.73 -21.97 2.38
C PHE A 46 7.41 -23.25 2.89
N PRO A 47 8.63 -23.16 3.44
CA PRO A 47 9.31 -24.31 3.99
C PRO A 47 8.62 -24.80 5.27
N ALA A 48 8.86 -26.07 5.61
CA ALA A 48 8.53 -26.60 6.93
C ALA A 48 9.25 -25.81 8.03
N ALA A 49 8.55 -25.48 9.11
CA ALA A 49 9.16 -24.86 10.27
C ALA A 49 10.01 -25.88 11.04
N GLY A 50 11.23 -25.48 11.40
CA GLY A 50 12.05 -26.25 12.34
C GLY A 50 11.55 -26.08 13.79
N PRO A 51 12.08 -26.87 14.74
CA PRO A 51 11.68 -26.82 16.15
C PRO A 51 11.79 -25.43 16.79
N ASP A 52 12.78 -24.64 16.35
CA ASP A 52 13.05 -23.29 16.86
C ASP A 52 12.53 -22.19 15.93
N THR A 53 11.93 -22.54 14.80
CA THR A 53 11.43 -21.56 13.83
C THR A 53 10.07 -21.05 14.27
N ARG A 54 10.05 -19.83 14.82
CA ARG A 54 8.81 -19.18 15.29
C ARG A 54 8.40 -17.98 14.45
N THR A 55 9.22 -17.60 13.46
CA THR A 55 9.00 -16.41 12.63
C THR A 55 9.07 -16.78 11.16
N LEU A 56 8.10 -16.29 10.39
CA LEU A 56 8.09 -16.37 8.94
C LEU A 56 8.15 -14.96 8.39
N VAL A 57 9.06 -14.71 7.43
CA VAL A 57 9.14 -13.45 6.69
C VAL A 57 8.96 -13.76 5.21
N TYR A 58 8.07 -13.02 4.56
CA TYR A 58 7.85 -13.07 3.13
C TYR A 58 7.82 -11.67 2.54
N THR A 59 8.50 -11.48 1.41
CA THR A 59 8.52 -10.21 0.70
C THR A 59 7.69 -10.33 -0.57
N PHE A 60 6.76 -9.41 -0.74
CA PHE A 60 5.86 -9.34 -1.88
C PHE A 60 6.01 -7.97 -2.55
N GLU A 61 6.47 -7.96 -3.80
CA GLU A 61 6.57 -6.75 -4.61
C GLU A 61 5.17 -6.28 -5.01
N PHE A 62 4.84 -5.00 -4.80
CA PHE A 62 3.54 -4.41 -5.11
C PHE A 62 3.69 -3.21 -6.06
N PRO A 63 2.89 -3.12 -7.13
CA PRO A 63 2.93 -2.02 -8.07
C PRO A 63 2.21 -0.80 -7.49
N LEU A 64 2.90 0.35 -7.51
CA LEU A 64 2.29 1.64 -7.18
C LEU A 64 1.79 2.38 -8.43
N GLY A 65 2.41 2.11 -9.59
CA GLY A 65 2.17 2.91 -10.80
C GLY A 65 2.85 4.28 -10.72
N GLN A 66 2.90 4.99 -11.85
CA GLN A 66 3.66 6.24 -11.99
C GLN A 66 2.84 7.49 -11.67
N ILE A 67 2.14 7.54 -10.54
CA ILE A 67 1.25 8.66 -10.22
C ILE A 67 2.04 9.97 -10.01
N GLY A 68 3.24 9.88 -9.42
CA GLY A 68 4.10 11.04 -9.22
C GLY A 68 4.91 11.48 -10.44
N ALA A 69 4.93 10.71 -11.54
CA ALA A 69 5.72 11.08 -12.73
C ALA A 69 5.08 12.22 -13.54
N ASP A 70 3.74 12.25 -13.58
CA ASP A 70 2.98 13.31 -14.26
C ASP A 70 2.65 14.49 -13.32
N MET A 71 3.00 14.39 -12.04
CA MET A 71 2.72 15.43 -11.06
C MET A 71 3.74 16.57 -11.19
N PRO A 72 3.29 17.85 -11.25
CA PRO A 72 4.21 18.95 -11.47
C PRO A 72 5.07 19.20 -10.23
N GLU A 73 6.20 19.89 -10.38
CA GLU A 73 7.14 20.14 -9.28
C GLU A 73 6.49 20.92 -8.13
N GLY A 74 6.73 20.51 -6.88
CA GLY A 74 6.13 21.12 -5.69
C GLY A 74 6.34 20.29 -4.42
N ARG A 75 5.77 20.73 -3.30
CA ARG A 75 5.76 19.92 -2.07
C ARG A 75 4.73 18.81 -2.23
N LEU A 76 5.24 17.58 -2.30
CA LEU A 76 4.46 16.37 -2.54
C LEU A 76 4.17 15.67 -1.23
N GLU A 77 2.90 15.55 -0.88
CA GLU A 77 2.41 14.69 0.18
C GLU A 77 1.80 13.45 -0.47
N THR A 78 2.11 12.27 0.06
CA THR A 78 1.66 11.01 -0.53
C THR A 78 1.26 10.08 0.58
N ASP A 79 0.06 9.55 0.49
CA ASP A 79 -0.55 8.65 1.45
C ASP A 79 -0.80 7.30 0.79
N PHE A 80 -0.26 6.25 1.39
CA PHE A 80 -0.48 4.87 0.99
C PHE A 80 -1.41 4.19 1.99
N ARG A 81 -2.50 3.60 1.50
CA ARG A 81 -3.46 2.86 2.32
C ARG A 81 -3.51 1.41 1.86
N LEU A 82 -2.96 0.50 2.68
CA LEU A 82 -3.17 -0.95 2.50
C LEU A 82 -4.52 -1.33 3.12
N LYS A 83 -5.51 -1.59 2.27
CA LYS A 83 -6.89 -1.88 2.71
C LYS A 83 -7.08 -3.33 3.09
N LEU A 84 -6.45 -4.24 2.34
CA LEU A 84 -6.53 -5.67 2.53
C LEU A 84 -5.16 -6.29 2.30
N PHE A 85 -4.74 -7.15 3.21
CA PHE A 85 -3.72 -8.16 2.98
C PHE A 85 -4.30 -9.50 3.41
N GLN A 86 -4.33 -10.46 2.49
CA GLN A 86 -4.91 -11.77 2.71
C GLN A 86 -3.91 -12.84 2.30
N LEU A 87 -3.77 -13.85 3.14
CA LEU A 87 -3.02 -15.07 2.88
C LEU A 87 -3.96 -16.26 3.05
N ASP A 88 -4.14 -17.03 1.99
CA ASP A 88 -5.02 -18.20 1.95
C ASP A 88 -4.18 -19.46 1.73
N VAL A 89 -4.27 -20.44 2.64
CA VAL A 89 -3.62 -21.74 2.48
C VAL A 89 -4.31 -22.51 1.35
N THR A 90 -3.52 -23.00 0.38
CA THR A 90 -4.04 -23.71 -0.80
C THR A 90 -3.79 -25.22 -0.81
N GLY A 91 -3.01 -25.74 0.14
CA GLY A 91 -2.72 -27.18 0.30
C GLY A 91 -3.26 -27.76 1.62
N ASP A 92 -3.56 -29.06 1.62
CA ASP A 92 -4.36 -29.74 2.64
C ASP A 92 -3.69 -29.96 4.02
N SER A 93 -2.59 -29.29 4.35
CA SER A 93 -1.80 -29.64 5.56
C SER A 93 -1.28 -28.49 6.42
N ALA A 94 -1.52 -27.23 6.07
CA ALA A 94 -1.06 -26.10 6.88
C ALA A 94 -2.19 -25.56 7.77
N ASP A 95 -1.89 -25.43 9.06
CA ASP A 95 -2.73 -24.78 10.06
C ASP A 95 -2.04 -23.52 10.57
N LEU A 96 -2.67 -22.37 10.36
CA LEU A 96 -2.24 -21.04 10.78
C LEU A 96 -2.81 -20.64 12.15
N GLY A 97 -3.63 -21.47 12.78
CA GLY A 97 -4.28 -21.17 14.07
C GLY A 97 -3.31 -20.97 15.22
N GLY A 98 -2.10 -21.52 15.11
CA GLY A 98 -1.02 -21.36 16.08
C GLY A 98 -0.22 -20.05 15.96
N LEU A 99 -0.52 -19.20 14.96
CA LEU A 99 0.10 -17.89 14.83
C LEU A 99 -0.41 -16.91 15.88
N GLU A 100 0.50 -16.25 16.58
CA GLU A 100 0.19 -15.31 17.65
C GLU A 100 0.15 -13.86 17.14
N TYR A 101 0.92 -13.59 16.08
CA TYR A 101 1.17 -12.24 15.57
C TYR A 101 1.35 -12.25 14.06
N ALA A 102 0.88 -11.18 13.41
CA ALA A 102 1.21 -10.88 12.02
C ALA A 102 1.30 -9.37 11.81
N LYS A 103 2.26 -8.94 11.00
CA LYS A 103 2.34 -7.57 10.50
C LYS A 103 2.66 -7.53 9.02
N VAL A 104 2.21 -6.47 8.37
CA VAL A 104 2.60 -6.11 7.01
C VAL A 104 3.25 -4.74 7.07
N SER A 105 4.50 -4.69 6.64
CA SER A 105 5.32 -3.49 6.63
C SER A 105 5.67 -3.09 5.21
N LEU A 106 6.03 -1.83 5.05
CA LEU A 106 6.37 -1.22 3.77
C LEU A 106 7.85 -0.92 3.71
N ARG A 107 8.49 -1.22 2.58
CA ARG A 107 9.86 -0.78 2.28
C ARG A 107 10.07 -0.49 0.79
N ARG A 108 11.18 0.18 0.47
CA ARG A 108 11.64 0.34 -0.93
C ARG A 108 12.12 -1.00 -1.47
N VAL A 109 12.01 -1.19 -2.78
CA VAL A 109 12.51 -2.40 -3.45
C VAL A 109 14.01 -2.57 -3.17
N GLY A 110 14.41 -3.75 -2.71
CA GLY A 110 15.81 -4.06 -2.39
C GLY A 110 16.40 -3.36 -1.16
N ALA A 111 15.62 -2.57 -0.41
CA ALA A 111 16.09 -1.97 0.84
C ALA A 111 15.94 -2.96 2.01
N GLU A 112 16.79 -2.82 3.02
CA GLU A 112 16.65 -3.58 4.28
C GLU A 112 15.73 -2.87 5.27
N GLU A 113 15.73 -1.53 5.26
CA GLU A 113 15.01 -0.71 6.22
C GLU A 113 13.50 -0.64 5.93
N VAL A 114 12.70 -0.90 6.97
CA VAL A 114 11.25 -0.71 6.94
C VAL A 114 10.92 0.77 7.09
N ILE A 115 10.09 1.27 6.18
CA ILE A 115 9.57 2.64 6.19
C ILE A 115 8.48 2.79 7.25
N ARG A 116 7.53 1.84 7.24
CA ARG A 116 6.34 1.91 8.09
C ARG A 116 5.70 0.53 8.23
N THR A 117 5.21 0.19 9.43
CA THR A 117 4.23 -0.87 9.61
C THR A 117 2.85 -0.36 9.18
N LEU A 118 2.18 -1.08 8.28
CA LEU A 118 0.89 -0.67 7.70
C LEU A 118 -0.28 -1.38 8.37
N LEU A 119 -0.13 -2.67 8.62
CA LEU A 119 -1.11 -3.51 9.29
C LEU A 119 -0.39 -4.31 10.36
N GLU A 120 -1.03 -4.45 11.52
CA GLU A 120 -0.52 -5.24 12.62
C GLU A 120 -1.68 -5.92 13.33
N PHE A 121 -1.44 -7.14 13.77
CA PHE A 121 -2.43 -7.91 14.47
C PHE A 121 -1.79 -8.85 15.50
N ARG A 122 -2.46 -9.06 16.64
CA ARG A 122 -2.08 -10.03 17.68
C ARG A 122 -3.30 -10.78 18.19
N GLN A 123 -3.19 -12.11 18.32
CA GLN A 123 -4.28 -12.96 18.82
C GLN A 123 -4.77 -12.54 20.21
N PRO A 124 -6.08 -12.75 20.51
CA PRO A 124 -7.11 -13.31 19.62
C PRO A 124 -7.77 -12.27 18.70
N SER A 125 -8.07 -12.61 17.43
CA SER A 125 -9.12 -11.92 16.66
C SER A 125 -9.65 -12.72 15.47
N GLN A 126 -10.71 -12.15 14.88
CA GLN A 126 -11.41 -12.61 13.70
C GLN A 126 -10.56 -12.55 12.41
N ALA A 127 -9.37 -11.95 12.44
CA ALA A 127 -8.45 -11.92 11.31
C ALA A 127 -7.83 -13.31 10.99
N PHE A 128 -7.92 -14.27 11.91
CA PHE A 128 -7.30 -15.58 11.79
C PHE A 128 -8.35 -16.68 11.73
N SER A 129 -8.19 -17.56 10.76
CA SER A 129 -8.73 -18.91 10.76
C SER A 129 -7.57 -19.90 10.55
N PRO A 130 -7.78 -21.20 10.78
CA PRO A 130 -6.76 -22.22 10.52
C PRO A 130 -6.17 -22.17 9.11
N THR A 131 -6.92 -21.71 8.11
CA THR A 131 -6.49 -21.74 6.70
C THR A 131 -6.41 -20.36 6.05
N GLN A 132 -6.69 -19.28 6.81
CA GLN A 132 -6.74 -17.94 6.27
C GLN A 132 -6.29 -16.89 7.29
N LEU A 133 -5.50 -15.95 6.81
CA LEU A 133 -5.17 -14.71 7.48
C LEU A 133 -5.73 -13.55 6.66
N SER A 134 -6.56 -12.69 7.26
CA SER A 134 -7.10 -11.50 6.62
C SER A 134 -6.87 -10.28 7.50
N LEU A 135 -5.92 -9.43 7.09
CA LEU A 135 -5.61 -8.16 7.73
C LEU A 135 -6.27 -7.02 6.95
N ARG A 136 -7.04 -6.18 7.64
CA ARG A 136 -7.75 -5.04 7.04
C ARG A 136 -7.34 -3.74 7.70
N GLY A 137 -7.04 -2.74 6.88
CA GLY A 137 -6.64 -1.40 7.32
C GLY A 137 -7.57 -0.33 6.80
N VAL A 138 -7.78 0.69 7.62
CA VAL A 138 -8.48 1.92 7.24
C VAL A 138 -7.56 3.13 7.23
N GLU A 139 -6.44 3.06 7.95
CA GLU A 139 -5.48 4.13 8.06
C GLU A 139 -4.58 4.22 6.82
N ALA A 140 -4.25 5.44 6.44
CA ALA A 140 -3.25 5.70 5.41
C ALA A 140 -1.94 6.10 6.09
N ALA A 141 -0.82 5.67 5.54
CA ALA A 141 0.51 6.04 5.97
C ALA A 141 1.08 7.09 5.01
N SER A 142 1.54 8.22 5.55
CA SER A 142 2.30 9.19 4.76
C SER A 142 3.65 8.61 4.36
N VAL A 143 3.89 8.59 3.05
CA VAL A 143 5.03 7.96 2.36
C VAL A 143 5.55 8.87 1.26
N ALA A 144 5.78 10.15 1.56
CA ALA A 144 6.29 11.13 0.59
C ALA A 144 7.53 10.65 -0.18
N GLN A 145 8.38 9.85 0.47
CA GLN A 145 9.58 9.25 -0.13
C GLN A 145 9.32 8.15 -1.18
N LEU A 146 8.09 7.67 -1.31
CA LEU A 146 7.69 6.65 -2.28
C LEU A 146 6.91 7.19 -3.46
N ALA A 147 6.63 8.49 -3.47
CA ALA A 147 5.73 9.10 -4.44
C ALA A 147 6.18 8.98 -5.91
N ARG A 148 7.49 8.75 -6.13
CA ARG A 148 8.11 8.59 -7.45
C ARG A 148 8.51 7.15 -7.76
N GLU A 149 8.27 6.23 -6.84
CA GLU A 149 8.59 4.81 -7.04
C GLU A 149 7.49 4.15 -7.88
N ASP A 150 7.88 3.29 -8.81
CA ASP A 150 6.93 2.50 -9.61
C ASP A 150 6.41 1.30 -8.81
N ARG A 151 7.22 0.83 -7.86
CA ARG A 151 7.03 -0.40 -7.10
C ARG A 151 7.55 -0.24 -5.67
N LEU A 152 6.98 -1.04 -4.79
CA LEU A 152 7.39 -1.15 -3.39
C LEU A 152 7.42 -2.62 -2.98
N GLU A 153 7.94 -2.88 -1.79
CA GLU A 153 7.86 -4.20 -1.17
C GLU A 153 6.99 -4.16 0.08
N LEU A 154 6.01 -5.06 0.13
CA LEU A 154 5.29 -5.41 1.34
C LEU A 154 6.02 -6.56 2.02
N VAL A 155 6.48 -6.34 3.24
CA VAL A 155 7.13 -7.34 4.08
C VAL A 155 6.09 -7.88 5.04
N PHE A 156 5.67 -9.11 4.80
CA PHE A 156 4.82 -9.87 5.69
C PHE A 156 5.69 -10.62 6.70
N GLU A 157 5.42 -10.42 7.98
CA GLU A 157 6.10 -11.10 9.07
C GLU A 157 5.07 -11.69 10.02
N THR A 158 5.24 -12.95 10.40
CA THR A 158 4.42 -13.60 11.43
C THR A 158 5.27 -14.11 12.57
N GLN A 159 4.63 -14.31 13.71
CA GLN A 159 5.23 -14.99 14.85
C GLN A 159 4.24 -15.99 15.45
N GLY A 160 4.73 -17.12 15.94
CA GLY A 160 3.94 -18.12 16.66
C GLY A 160 4.38 -19.55 16.32
N THR A 161 3.42 -20.46 16.35
CA THR A 161 3.60 -21.85 15.88
C THR A 161 3.32 -21.90 14.38
N LEU A 162 4.35 -22.26 13.61
CA LEU A 162 4.27 -22.39 12.16
C LEU A 162 4.04 -23.85 11.75
N PRO A 163 3.51 -24.11 10.54
CA PRO A 163 3.35 -25.48 10.03
C PRO A 163 4.66 -26.26 10.01
N ASP A 164 4.63 -27.50 10.50
CA ASP A 164 5.77 -28.43 10.59
C ASP A 164 6.11 -29.12 9.27
N ARG A 165 5.30 -28.87 8.22
CA ARG A 165 5.48 -29.38 6.86
C ARG A 165 5.52 -28.23 5.87
N ALA A 166 6.19 -28.45 4.74
CA ALA A 166 6.15 -27.49 3.65
C ALA A 166 4.72 -27.33 3.15
N TRP A 167 4.34 -26.11 2.79
CA TRP A 167 2.96 -25.76 2.46
C TRP A 167 2.91 -24.66 1.41
N THR A 168 1.74 -24.44 0.84
CA THR A 168 1.52 -23.40 -0.17
C THR A 168 0.41 -22.44 0.23
N ALA A 169 0.53 -21.20 -0.21
CA ALA A 169 -0.50 -20.19 -0.02
C ALA A 169 -0.64 -19.29 -1.24
N ASP A 170 -1.78 -18.63 -1.32
CA ASP A 170 -2.01 -17.50 -2.19
C ASP A 170 -2.02 -16.22 -1.34
N ILE A 171 -1.43 -15.15 -1.87
CA ILE A 171 -1.46 -13.82 -1.26
C ILE A 171 -2.27 -12.88 -2.16
N LEU A 172 -3.13 -12.08 -1.54
CA LEU A 172 -3.84 -10.96 -2.16
C LEU A 172 -3.59 -9.70 -1.33
N ALA A 173 -3.11 -8.64 -1.98
CA ALA A 173 -2.98 -7.32 -1.38
C ALA A 173 -3.76 -6.30 -2.21
N CYS A 174 -4.53 -5.44 -1.54
CA CYS A 174 -5.26 -4.33 -2.16
C CYS A 174 -4.91 -3.02 -1.45
N ALA A 175 -4.49 -2.02 -2.22
CA ALA A 175 -4.09 -0.72 -1.69
C ALA A 175 -4.55 0.44 -2.58
N GLY A 176 -4.68 1.61 -1.98
CA GLY A 176 -4.89 2.88 -2.68
C GLY A 176 -3.78 3.87 -2.40
N LEU A 177 -3.48 4.73 -3.36
CA LEU A 177 -2.55 5.84 -3.21
C LEU A 177 -3.30 7.16 -3.39
N ARG A 178 -3.05 8.11 -2.49
CA ARG A 178 -3.49 9.49 -2.62
C ARG A 178 -2.27 10.38 -2.58
N THR A 179 -2.19 11.32 -3.51
CA THR A 179 -1.08 12.24 -3.66
C THR A 179 -1.62 13.67 -3.72
N GLU A 180 -1.00 14.57 -2.98
CA GLU A 180 -1.36 15.98 -2.89
C GLU A 180 -0.10 16.81 -3.17
N VAL A 181 -0.19 17.76 -4.11
CA VAL A 181 0.90 18.71 -4.39
C VAL A 181 0.47 20.09 -3.97
N HIS A 182 1.24 20.70 -3.06
CA HIS A 182 1.06 22.08 -2.65
C HIS A 182 2.01 22.99 -3.42
N TYR A 183 1.44 23.99 -4.10
CA TYR A 183 2.19 25.09 -4.71
C TYR A 183 2.29 26.26 -3.75
N PHE A 184 3.52 26.56 -3.33
CA PHE A 184 3.88 27.84 -2.74
C PHE A 184 4.65 28.62 -3.79
N ASN A 185 4.06 29.67 -4.36
CA ASN A 185 4.86 30.65 -5.09
C ASN A 185 5.67 31.45 -4.06
N PHE A 186 6.94 31.08 -3.86
CA PHE A 186 7.92 31.97 -3.26
C PHE A 186 8.13 33.14 -4.22
N ILE A 187 7.34 34.20 -4.06
CA ILE A 187 7.61 35.48 -4.71
C ILE A 187 8.64 36.19 -3.82
N PHE A 188 9.91 36.24 -4.26
CA PHE A 188 10.87 37.23 -3.77
C PHE A 188 10.66 38.54 -4.52
#